data_AF-A0A542AXI3-F1
#
_entry.id   AF-A0A542AXI3-F1
#
_cell.length_a   1.000
_cell.length_b   1.000
_cell.length_c   1.000
_cell.angle_alpha   90.00
_cell.angle_beta   90.00
_cell.angle_gamma   90.00
#
_symmetry.space_group_name_H-M   'P 1'
#
loop_
_entity.id
_entity.type
_entity.pdbx_description
1 polymer ?
#
loop_
_entity_poly.entity_id
_entity_poly.type
_entity_poly.pdbx_seq_one_letter_code
_entity_poly.pdbx_strand_id
1 'polypeptide(L)'
;MEIDYRKDMRYRQAQKRIKDIKGFYVHLIVYVFVNIAIFVVSTRQTGLEEGLTRWQNYSTLFFWGIGLFAHWASVFGPNFIFGKSWEERKIKEIMEKDKKQLWK
;
A
#
# COMPACT_ATOMS: atom_id res chain seq x y z
N MET A 1 -1.00 37.17 1.75
CA MET A 1 0.29 36.43 1.71
C MET A 1 -0.03 35.00 1.25
N GLU A 2 -0.13 34.77 -0.06
CA GLU A 2 -0.65 33.51 -0.66
C GLU A 2 0.49 32.56 -1.12
N ILE A 3 1.75 32.89 -0.83
CA ILE A 3 2.90 32.37 -1.58
C ILE A 3 3.54 31.12 -0.96
N ASP A 4 3.23 30.74 0.28
CA ASP A 4 3.87 29.57 0.94
C ASP A 4 2.95 28.36 1.16
N TYR A 5 1.68 28.59 1.51
CA TYR A 5 0.73 27.52 1.84
C TYR A 5 0.52 26.49 0.72
N ARG A 6 0.50 26.92 -0.55
CA ARG A 6 0.37 25.98 -1.69
C ARG A 6 1.63 25.10 -1.86
N LYS A 7 2.81 25.61 -1.55
CA LYS A 7 4.07 24.84 -1.59
C LYS A 7 4.09 23.82 -0.46
N ASP A 8 3.76 24.26 0.76
CA ASP A 8 3.69 23.37 1.93
C ASP A 8 2.67 22.25 1.77
N MET A 9 1.48 22.55 1.25
CA MET A 9 0.43 21.54 1.03
C MET A 9 0.85 20.50 -0.01
N ARG A 10 1.45 20.94 -1.12
CA ARG A 10 1.99 20.02 -2.15
C ARG A 10 3.12 19.16 -1.58
N TYR A 11 4.00 19.76 -0.78
CA TYR A 11 5.10 19.07 -0.14
C TYR A 11 4.61 18.01 0.86
N ARG A 12 3.64 18.34 1.71
CA ARG A 12 3.02 17.40 2.66
C ARG A 12 2.31 16.24 1.96
N GLN A 13 1.62 16.50 0.85
CA GLN A 13 1.00 15.44 0.05
C GLN A 13 2.04 14.52 -0.59
N ALA A 14 3.12 15.08 -1.15
CA ALA A 14 4.21 14.30 -1.70
C ALA A 14 4.87 13.43 -0.60
N GLN A 15 5.11 13.98 0.59
CA GLN A 15 5.62 13.22 1.73
C GLN A 15 4.69 12.08 2.15
N LYS A 16 3.38 12.34 2.25
CA LYS A 16 2.39 11.31 2.59
C LYS A 16 2.39 10.18 1.56
N ARG A 17 2.38 10.51 0.26
CA ARG A 17 2.49 9.54 -0.83
C ARG A 17 3.75 8.69 -0.71
N ILE A 18 4.91 9.31 -0.48
CA ILE A 18 6.17 8.59 -0.31
C ILE A 18 6.10 7.64 0.90
N LYS A 19 5.50 8.07 2.01
CA LYS A 19 5.30 7.24 3.19
C LYS A 19 4.42 6.02 2.89
N ASP A 20 3.31 6.23 2.19
CA ASP A 20 2.37 5.16 1.83
C ASP A 20 3.02 4.16 0.85
N ILE A 21 3.76 4.65 -0.14
CA ILE A 21 4.54 3.82 -1.08
C ILE A 21 5.60 3.01 -0.34
N LYS A 22 6.38 3.63 0.57
CA LYS A 22 7.37 2.92 1.40
C LYS A 22 6.71 1.84 2.26
N GLY A 23 5.55 2.14 2.86
CA GLY A 23 4.77 1.17 3.63
C GLY A 23 4.36 -0.04 2.80
N PHE A 24 3.92 0.19 1.55
CA PHE A 24 3.61 -0.89 0.61
C PHE A 24 4.84 -1.75 0.29
N TYR A 25 5.99 -1.15 0.00
CA TYR A 25 7.23 -1.91 -0.29
C TYR A 25 7.68 -2.75 0.91
N VAL A 26 7.61 -2.23 2.13
CA VAL A 26 7.92 -3.02 3.33
C VAL A 26 6.99 -4.23 3.42
N HIS A 27 5.68 -4.02 3.24
CA HIS A 27 4.71 -5.12 3.29
C HIS A 27 4.97 -6.16 2.18
N LEU A 28 5.29 -5.71 0.96
CA LEU A 28 5.64 -6.58 -0.16
C LEU A 28 6.91 -7.40 0.12
N ILE A 29 7.97 -6.77 0.66
CA ILE A 29 9.22 -7.46 0.99
C ILE A 29 8.97 -8.51 2.06
N VAL A 30 8.24 -8.18 3.12
CA VAL A 30 7.89 -9.14 4.18
C VAL A 30 7.08 -10.30 3.60
N TYR A 31 6.09 -10.02 2.75
CA TYR A 31 5.31 -11.04 2.06
C TYR A 31 6.22 -11.98 1.25
N VAL A 32 7.09 -11.45 0.38
CA VAL A 32 7.99 -12.27 -0.43
C VAL A 32 8.93 -13.09 0.44
N PHE A 33 9.53 -12.49 1.47
CA PHE A 33 10.50 -13.15 2.34
C PHE A 33 9.88 -14.29 3.13
N VAL A 34 8.70 -14.08 3.71
CA VAL A 34 7.96 -15.13 4.45
C VAL A 34 7.57 -16.27 3.52
N ASN A 35 7.09 -15.98 2.31
CA ASN A 35 6.70 -17.02 1.35
C ASN A 35 7.91 -17.84 0.86
N ILE A 36 9.07 -17.19 0.64
CA ILE A 36 10.31 -17.90 0.33
C ILE A 36 10.73 -18.79 1.51
N ALA A 37 10.65 -18.28 2.75
CA ALA A 37 10.98 -19.08 3.93
C ALA A 37 10.09 -20.31 4.07
N ILE A 38 8.76 -20.17 3.88
CA ILE A 38 7.81 -21.27 3.87
C ILE A 38 8.18 -22.29 2.78
N PHE A 39 8.51 -21.82 1.57
CA PHE A 39 8.91 -22.67 0.46
C PHE A 39 10.19 -23.46 0.76
N VAL A 40 11.22 -22.82 1.32
CA VAL A 40 12.49 -23.47 1.68
C VAL A 40 12.30 -24.49 2.80
N VAL A 41 11.51 -24.19 3.83
CA VAL A 41 11.21 -25.13 4.91
C VAL A 41 10.42 -26.33 4.39
N SER A 42 9.39 -26.07 3.56
CA SER A 42 8.54 -27.13 3.02
C SER A 42 9.30 -28.08 2.09
N THR A 43 10.18 -27.55 1.23
CA THR A 43 10.98 -28.38 0.31
C THR A 43 12.02 -29.23 1.03
N ARG A 44 12.56 -28.76 2.17
CA ARG A 44 13.50 -29.53 3.00
C ARG A 44 12.86 -30.65 3.81
N GLN A 45 11.60 -30.53 4.22
CA GLN A 45 10.94 -31.50 5.10
C GLN A 45 10.27 -32.68 4.39
N THR A 46 9.69 -32.48 3.20
CA THR A 46 8.82 -33.49 2.57
C THR A 46 9.22 -33.86 1.13
N GLY A 47 10.27 -33.26 0.57
CA GLY A 47 10.60 -33.41 -0.86
C GLY A 47 9.69 -32.56 -1.76
N LEU A 48 10.14 -32.31 -3.00
CA LEU A 48 9.55 -31.35 -3.93
C LEU A 48 8.07 -31.62 -4.28
N GLU A 49 7.64 -32.88 -4.34
CA GLU A 49 6.28 -33.24 -4.79
C GLU A 49 5.20 -33.03 -3.70
N GLU A 50 5.50 -33.31 -2.43
CA GLU A 50 4.54 -33.13 -1.31
C GLU A 50 4.53 -31.71 -0.75
N GLY A 51 5.67 -31.00 -0.78
CA GLY A 51 5.75 -29.61 -0.35
C GLY A 51 4.93 -28.65 -1.22
N LEU A 52 4.78 -28.99 -2.51
CA LEU A 52 3.97 -28.28 -3.49
C LEU A 52 2.48 -28.64 -3.46
N THR A 53 2.06 -29.71 -2.79
CA THR A 53 0.65 -30.15 -2.73
C THR A 53 -0.04 -29.80 -1.41
N ARG A 54 0.70 -29.30 -0.41
CA ARG A 54 0.11 -28.77 0.83
C ARG A 54 -0.66 -27.48 0.57
N TRP A 55 -1.98 -27.61 0.44
CA TRP A 55 -2.94 -26.50 0.33
C TRP A 55 -2.72 -25.39 1.38
N GLN A 56 -2.21 -25.73 2.57
CA GLN A 56 -1.85 -24.76 3.61
C GLN A 56 -0.78 -23.75 3.18
N ASN A 57 0.15 -24.09 2.29
CA ASN A 57 1.14 -23.14 1.78
C ASN A 57 0.50 -22.12 0.83
N TYR A 58 -0.50 -22.53 0.04
CA TYR A 58 -1.22 -21.64 -0.87
C TYR A 58 -2.28 -20.80 -0.19
N SER A 59 -2.88 -21.27 0.91
CA SER A 59 -3.87 -20.48 1.65
C SER A 59 -3.24 -19.22 2.25
N THR A 60 -2.03 -19.32 2.81
CA THR A 60 -1.29 -18.15 3.31
C THR A 60 -0.97 -17.17 2.17
N LEU A 61 -0.47 -17.66 1.03
CA LEU A 61 -0.22 -16.84 -0.16
C LEU A 61 -1.49 -16.12 -0.64
N PHE A 62 -2.63 -16.83 -0.70
CA PHE A 62 -3.90 -16.31 -1.21
C PHE A 62 -4.50 -15.25 -0.31
N PHE A 63 -4.67 -15.53 0.99
CA PHE A 63 -5.27 -14.59 1.93
C PHE A 63 -4.39 -13.35 2.15
N TRP A 64 -3.06 -13.53 2.27
CA TRP A 64 -2.15 -12.38 2.38
C TRP A 64 -2.00 -11.65 1.04
N GLY A 65 -2.11 -12.36 -0.08
CA GLY A 65 -2.11 -11.77 -1.43
C GLY A 65 -3.28 -10.80 -1.64
N ILE A 66 -4.47 -11.14 -1.14
CA ILE A 66 -5.63 -10.23 -1.16
C ILE A 66 -5.34 -8.96 -0.33
N GLY A 67 -4.77 -9.10 0.87
CA GLY A 67 -4.39 -7.96 1.71
C GLY A 67 -3.33 -7.07 1.07
N LEU A 68 -2.33 -7.68 0.43
CA LEU A 68 -1.29 -6.98 -0.33
C LEU A 68 -1.87 -6.24 -1.53
N PHE A 69 -2.77 -6.87 -2.29
CA PHE A 69 -3.46 -6.27 -3.43
C PHE A 69 -4.36 -5.11 -2.99
N ALA A 70 -5.10 -5.24 -1.88
CA ALA A 70 -5.90 -4.16 -1.33
C ALA A 70 -5.03 -2.97 -0.90
N HIS A 71 -3.87 -3.22 -0.29
CA HIS A 71 -2.91 -2.17 0.05
C HIS A 71 -2.36 -1.49 -1.20
N TRP A 72 -1.96 -2.26 -2.21
CA TRP A 72 -1.54 -1.74 -3.51
C TRP A 72 -2.62 -0.86 -4.14
N ALA A 73 -3.87 -1.33 -4.19
CA ALA A 73 -4.99 -0.59 -4.74
C ALA A 73 -5.28 0.70 -3.95
N SER A 74 -5.10 0.70 -2.63
CA SER A 74 -5.22 1.91 -1.82
C SER A 74 -4.13 2.95 -2.13
N VAL A 75 -2.89 2.50 -2.33
CA VAL A 75 -1.73 3.38 -2.58
C VAL A 75 -1.70 3.91 -4.02
N PHE A 76 -1.95 3.03 -5.00
CA PHE A 76 -1.80 3.33 -6.43
C PHE A 76 -3.13 3.50 -7.17
N GLY A 77 -4.22 2.90 -6.71
CA GLY A 77 -5.53 2.92 -7.35
C GLY A 77 -6.10 4.32 -7.58
N PRO A 78 -5.97 5.29 -6.64
CA PRO A 78 -6.47 6.64 -6.89
C PRO A 78 -5.85 7.33 -8.10
N ASN A 79 -4.56 7.08 -8.36
CA ASN A 79 -3.87 7.63 -9.52
C ASN A 79 -4.16 6.86 -10.81
N PHE A 80 -4.31 5.54 -10.72
CA PHE A 80 -4.51 4.68 -11.88
C PHE A 80 -5.95 4.70 -12.40
N ILE A 81 -6.94 4.77 -11.50
CA ILE A 81 -8.36 4.59 -11.82
C ILE A 81 -9.10 5.92 -11.99
N PHE A 82 -8.83 6.89 -11.11
CA PHE A 82 -9.66 8.10 -11.02
C PHE A 82 -9.03 9.37 -11.63
N GLY A 83 -7.74 9.32 -11.99
CA GLY A 83 -7.03 10.41 -12.67
C GLY A 83 -6.92 11.71 -11.87
N LYS A 84 -6.42 12.77 -12.53
CA LYS A 84 -6.12 14.08 -11.90
C LYS A 84 -7.34 14.79 -11.31
N SER A 85 -8.54 14.59 -11.88
CA SER A 85 -9.76 15.26 -11.41
C SER A 85 -10.18 14.80 -10.01
N TRP A 86 -9.97 13.51 -9.70
CA TRP A 86 -10.20 12.99 -8.35
C TRP A 86 -9.17 13.52 -7.36
N GLU A 87 -7.91 13.63 -7.78
CA GLU A 87 -6.83 14.17 -6.95
C GLU A 87 -7.13 15.62 -6.57
N GLU A 88 -7.49 16.47 -7.54
CA GLU A 88 -7.91 17.86 -7.29
C GLU A 88 -9.10 17.96 -6.32
N ARG A 89 -10.10 17.08 -6.46
CA ARG A 89 -11.25 17.04 -5.55
C ARG A 89 -10.84 16.67 -4.12
N LYS A 90 -9.97 15.67 -3.92
CA LYS A 90 -9.50 15.33 -2.56
C LYS A 90 -8.64 16.41 -1.94
N ILE A 91 -7.80 17.07 -2.74
CA ILE A 91 -7.01 18.22 -2.26
C ILE A 91 -7.93 19.31 -1.73
N LYS A 92 -9.00 19.63 -2.49
CA LYS A 92 -9.99 20.62 -2.07
C LYS A 92 -10.72 20.22 -0.78
N GLU A 93 -11.14 18.96 -0.66
CA GLU A 93 -11.76 18.45 0.58
C GLU A 93 -10.81 18.51 1.80
N ILE A 94 -9.52 18.17 1.62
CA ILE A 94 -8.54 18.24 2.71
C ILE A 94 -8.34 19.69 3.15
N MET A 95 -8.21 20.61 2.18
CA MET A 95 -8.11 22.05 2.48
C MET A 95 -9.33 22.59 3.22
N GLU A 96 -10.54 22.17 2.85
CA GLU A 96 -11.77 22.58 3.54
C GLU A 96 -11.87 21.98 4.95
N LYS A 97 -11.44 20.74 5.16
CA LYS A 97 -11.37 20.11 6.49
C LYS A 97 -10.36 20.79 7.40
N ASP A 98 -9.16 21.10 6.90
CA ASP A 98 -8.12 21.80 7.67
C ASP A 98 -8.59 23.21 8.06
N LYS A 99 -9.23 23.95 7.14
CA LYS A 99 -9.90 25.21 7.49
C LYS A 99 -10.91 24.97 8.62
N LYS A 100 -11.82 24.00 8.50
CA LYS A 100 -12.86 23.76 9.51
C LYS A 100 -12.30 23.36 10.89
N GLN A 101 -11.11 22.75 10.95
CA GLN A 101 -10.42 22.44 12.20
C GLN A 101 -9.71 23.65 12.83
N LEU A 102 -9.21 24.60 12.03
CA LEU A 102 -8.59 25.83 12.52
C LEU A 102 -9.60 26.84 13.08
N TRP A 103 -10.88 26.71 12.73
CA TRP A 103 -11.98 27.56 13.20
C TRP A 103 -12.75 26.98 14.41
N LYS A 104 -12.25 25.90 15.02
CA LYS A 104 -12.74 25.33 16.29
C LYS A 104 -11.67 25.50 17.36
#